data_AF-A0A383CYN3-F1
#
_entry.id   AF-A0A383CYN3-F1
#
_cell.length_a   1.000
_cell.length_b   1.000
_cell.length_c   1.000
_cell.angle_alpha   90.00
_cell.angle_beta   90.00
_cell.angle_gamma   90.00
#
_symmetry.space_group_name_H-M   'P 1'
#
loop_
_entity.id
_entity.type
_entity.pdbx_description
1 polymer ?
#
loop_
_entity_poly.entity_id
_entity_poly.type
_entity_poly.pdbx_seq_one_letter_code
_entity_poly.pdbx_strand_id
1 'polypeptide(L)'
;LDYSIPDYYTSASSCGEQNEVKGLINFMRGDDFFNYQGECSTINKTRNHVLGDIYHSQLIEVAEPKANMNFSGTNQEAYWRAMNDYQTFKGLYADRRSIVYAGSNSGMLHAIYADGEEGGTEAWAFIPPPLIGMLPKIINTNLEGKTSTLAQKEWANDNVEGESLDEKIVRLGPQPAAVGGGTNAIFGVDGSPVVHDVYIKGLDINGNWETEKHWHTILFVPYGRGGAGFSVLDVTNQ
;
A
#
# COMPACT_ATOMS: atom_id res chain seq x y z
N LEU A 1 28.46 -6.77 -3.69
CA LEU A 1 27.92 -7.06 -2.34
C LEU A 1 27.29 -8.44 -2.44
N ASP A 2 28.10 -9.49 -2.24
CA ASP A 2 27.67 -10.89 -2.25
C ASP A 2 26.88 -11.19 -0.98
N TYR A 3 25.62 -10.75 -0.97
CA TYR A 3 24.68 -11.16 0.06
C TYR A 3 24.09 -12.50 -0.38
N SER A 4 24.58 -13.62 0.17
CA SER A 4 23.87 -14.89 0.03
C SER A 4 22.60 -14.77 0.87
N ILE A 5 21.46 -14.59 0.21
CA ILE A 5 20.16 -14.70 0.85
C ILE A 5 20.09 -16.12 1.43
N PRO A 6 19.84 -16.29 2.74
CA PRO A 6 19.60 -17.61 3.30
C PRO A 6 18.47 -18.31 2.54
N ASP A 7 18.67 -19.57 2.15
CA ASP A 7 17.61 -20.41 1.58
C ASP A 7 16.48 -20.54 2.63
N TYR A 8 15.37 -19.84 2.39
CA TYR A 8 14.31 -19.62 3.37
C TYR A 8 13.11 -20.57 3.21
N TYR A 9 13.16 -21.63 2.38
CA TYR A 9 12.37 -22.89 2.44
C TYR A 9 11.92 -23.49 1.08
N THR A 10 11.55 -24.77 1.17
CA THR A 10 11.47 -25.86 0.18
C THR A 10 10.08 -26.18 -0.41
N SER A 11 9.03 -25.37 -0.20
CA SER A 11 7.66 -25.74 -0.58
C SER A 11 7.33 -25.65 -2.09
N ALA A 12 8.21 -25.03 -2.91
CA ALA A 12 8.13 -25.11 -4.37
C ALA A 12 8.99 -26.22 -5.00
N SER A 13 9.69 -27.04 -4.19
CA SER A 13 10.57 -28.10 -4.71
C SER A 13 9.85 -29.14 -5.59
N SER A 14 8.52 -29.25 -5.49
CA SER A 14 7.69 -30.10 -6.35
C SER A 14 7.23 -29.43 -7.64
N CYS A 15 7.44 -28.12 -7.81
CA CYS A 15 6.92 -27.33 -8.94
C CYS A 15 8.02 -26.71 -9.84
N GLY A 16 9.30 -26.94 -9.55
CA GLY A 16 10.46 -26.55 -10.38
C GLY A 16 11.43 -25.55 -9.72
N GLU A 17 12.52 -25.19 -10.42
CA GLU A 17 13.45 -24.14 -9.96
C GLU A 17 12.75 -22.77 -9.99
N GLN A 18 12.76 -22.08 -8.84
CA GLN A 18 12.09 -20.80 -8.65
C GLN A 18 13.13 -19.76 -8.19
N ASN A 19 13.20 -18.62 -8.87
CA ASN A 19 14.11 -17.53 -8.49
C ASN A 19 13.54 -16.77 -7.29
N GLU A 20 14.20 -16.85 -6.14
CA GLU A 20 13.72 -16.33 -4.85
C GLU A 20 13.55 -14.80 -4.83
N VAL A 21 14.49 -14.04 -5.42
CA VAL A 21 14.41 -12.58 -5.47
C VAL A 21 13.20 -12.15 -6.31
N LYS A 22 13.00 -12.83 -7.45
CA LYS A 22 11.82 -12.62 -8.30
C LYS A 22 10.54 -13.05 -7.58
N GLY A 23 10.63 -14.14 -6.82
CA GLY A 23 9.53 -14.68 -6.03
C GLY A 23 9.05 -13.78 -4.92
N LEU A 24 9.98 -13.18 -4.18
CA LEU A 24 9.68 -12.24 -3.10
C LEU A 24 8.99 -10.98 -3.66
N ILE A 25 9.50 -10.43 -4.76
CA ILE A 25 8.89 -9.27 -5.42
C ILE A 25 7.50 -9.62 -5.96
N ASN A 26 7.36 -10.77 -6.63
CA ASN A 26 6.07 -11.23 -7.15
C ASN A 26 5.07 -11.51 -6.03
N PHE A 27 5.53 -12.04 -4.91
CA PHE A 27 4.70 -12.26 -3.73
C PHE A 27 4.20 -10.95 -3.11
N MET A 28 5.05 -9.92 -3.06
CA MET A 28 4.67 -8.58 -2.64
C MET A 28 3.71 -7.92 -3.62
N ARG A 29 3.84 -8.20 -4.93
CA ARG A 29 2.85 -7.84 -5.96
C ARG A 29 1.56 -8.66 -5.88
N GLY A 30 1.56 -9.70 -5.05
CA GLY A 30 0.38 -10.47 -4.77
C GLY A 30 0.29 -11.85 -5.42
N ASP A 31 1.28 -12.26 -6.21
CA ASP A 31 1.30 -13.61 -6.77
C ASP A 31 1.49 -14.66 -5.68
N ASP A 32 0.81 -15.80 -5.80
CA ASP A 32 1.04 -16.96 -4.93
C ASP A 32 2.30 -17.73 -5.34
N PHE A 33 3.42 -17.01 -5.48
CA PHE A 33 4.69 -17.59 -5.94
C PHE A 33 5.20 -18.69 -5.00
N PHE A 34 4.95 -18.55 -3.70
CA PHE A 34 5.35 -19.52 -2.67
C PHE A 34 4.33 -20.66 -2.49
N ASN A 35 3.32 -20.75 -3.35
CA ASN A 35 2.35 -21.85 -3.36
C ASN A 35 1.68 -22.09 -1.99
N TYR A 36 1.20 -21.01 -1.34
CA TYR A 36 0.49 -21.11 -0.06
C TYR A 36 -0.81 -21.93 -0.18
N GLN A 37 -1.34 -22.07 -1.39
CA GLN A 37 -2.53 -22.86 -1.70
C GLN A 37 -2.23 -24.35 -1.94
N GLY A 38 -0.96 -24.75 -2.04
CA GLY A 38 -0.55 -26.14 -2.19
C GLY A 38 -0.76 -26.75 -3.59
N GLU A 39 -1.06 -25.94 -4.61
CA GLU A 39 -1.26 -26.36 -6.00
C GLU A 39 -0.27 -25.66 -6.96
N CYS A 40 0.58 -26.43 -7.68
CA CYS A 40 1.52 -25.82 -8.64
C CYS A 40 0.86 -24.98 -9.76
N SER A 41 -0.45 -25.14 -9.98
CA SER A 41 -1.22 -24.39 -10.99
C SER A 41 -1.59 -22.97 -10.56
N THR A 42 -1.37 -22.60 -9.30
CA THR A 42 -1.67 -21.28 -8.73
C THR A 42 -0.43 -20.39 -8.65
N ILE A 43 0.76 -20.94 -8.93
CA ILE A 43 2.00 -20.16 -9.09
C ILE A 43 1.82 -19.19 -10.27
N ASN A 44 2.13 -17.92 -10.05
CA ASN A 44 1.86 -16.78 -10.96
C ASN A 44 0.37 -16.41 -11.13
N LYS A 45 -0.52 -16.85 -10.22
CA LYS A 45 -1.84 -16.26 -10.08
C LYS A 45 -1.83 -15.27 -8.92
N THR A 46 -2.42 -14.11 -9.16
CA THR A 46 -2.64 -13.10 -8.13
C THR A 46 -3.61 -13.65 -7.09
N ARG A 47 -3.27 -13.50 -5.81
CA ARG A 47 -4.13 -13.89 -4.68
C ARG A 47 -5.43 -13.09 -4.71
N ASN A 48 -6.53 -13.69 -4.27
CA ASN A 48 -7.81 -12.98 -4.12
C ASN A 48 -7.72 -11.80 -3.14
N HIS A 49 -6.81 -11.89 -2.15
CA HIS A 49 -6.51 -10.84 -1.18
C HIS A 49 -5.01 -10.59 -1.16
N VAL A 50 -4.62 -9.45 -1.73
CA VAL A 50 -3.23 -9.03 -1.93
C VAL A 50 -2.82 -7.90 -1.01
N LEU A 51 -3.80 -7.11 -0.59
CA LEU A 51 -3.61 -6.01 0.34
C LEU A 51 -3.41 -6.56 1.76
N GLY A 52 -2.34 -6.13 2.42
CA GLY A 52 -2.17 -6.38 3.84
C GLY A 52 -3.13 -5.53 4.65
N ASP A 53 -3.49 -6.00 5.84
CA ASP A 53 -4.41 -5.26 6.70
C ASP A 53 -3.92 -3.83 6.99
N ILE A 54 -4.86 -2.89 6.97
CA ILE A 54 -4.68 -1.48 7.34
C ILE A 54 -5.33 -1.28 8.71
N TYR A 55 -4.52 -1.17 9.78
CA TYR A 55 -5.04 -0.99 11.14
C TYR A 55 -4.73 0.38 11.75
N HIS A 56 -3.51 0.90 11.58
CA HIS A 56 -3.09 2.17 12.23
C HIS A 56 -2.75 3.29 11.25
N SER A 57 -2.93 3.08 9.94
CA SER A 57 -2.73 4.12 8.94
C SER A 57 -4.05 4.83 8.63
N GLN A 58 -4.08 6.14 8.78
CA GLN A 58 -5.16 6.96 8.24
C GLN A 58 -5.06 7.01 6.72
N LEU A 59 -6.19 6.89 6.06
CA LEU A 59 -6.29 7.10 4.62
C LEU A 59 -6.12 8.58 4.31
N ILE A 60 -5.28 8.92 3.34
CA ILE A 60 -5.17 10.28 2.82
C ILE A 60 -5.54 10.29 1.34
N GLU A 61 -6.53 11.11 0.99
CA GLU A 61 -6.91 11.35 -0.40
C GLU A 61 -6.06 12.51 -0.94
N VAL A 62 -5.47 12.31 -2.11
CA VAL A 62 -4.79 13.35 -2.88
C VAL A 62 -5.50 13.49 -4.21
N ALA A 63 -6.12 14.64 -4.41
CA ALA A 63 -6.83 15.02 -5.63
C ALA A 63 -6.37 16.41 -6.07
N GLU A 64 -7.22 17.21 -6.70
CA GLU A 64 -6.95 18.61 -7.04
C GLU A 64 -6.39 19.42 -5.85
N PRO A 65 -5.45 20.37 -6.08
CA PRO A 65 -4.93 21.21 -5.00
C PRO A 65 -6.01 22.18 -4.46
N LYS A 66 -6.39 22.02 -3.19
CA LYS A 66 -7.50 22.78 -2.55
C LYS A 66 -7.05 23.91 -1.62
N ALA A 67 -5.75 24.20 -1.50
CA ALA A 67 -5.29 25.16 -0.51
C ALA A 67 -5.86 26.57 -0.75
N ASN A 68 -6.15 27.27 0.36
CA ASN A 68 -6.73 28.61 0.34
C ASN A 68 -5.67 29.66 -0.02
N MET A 69 -6.06 30.62 -0.86
CA MET A 69 -5.28 31.79 -1.26
C MET A 69 -5.93 33.12 -0.83
N ASN A 70 -7.07 33.10 -0.13
CA ASN A 70 -7.69 34.30 0.41
C ASN A 70 -6.92 34.77 1.64
N PHE A 71 -6.36 35.97 1.58
CA PHE A 71 -5.58 36.57 2.65
C PHE A 71 -6.08 37.98 2.99
N SER A 72 -5.96 38.36 4.26
CA SER A 72 -6.24 39.71 4.76
C SER A 72 -4.99 40.46 5.21
N GLY A 73 -3.84 39.80 5.22
CA GLY A 73 -2.55 40.36 5.62
C GLY A 73 -1.38 39.55 5.07
N THR A 74 -0.19 40.15 5.09
CA THR A 74 1.01 39.59 4.45
C THR A 74 1.67 38.46 5.25
N ASN A 75 1.40 38.36 6.56
CA ASN A 75 1.93 37.31 7.42
C ASN A 75 0.98 36.09 7.48
N GLN A 76 0.56 35.58 6.33
CA GLN A 76 -0.35 34.45 6.20
C GLN A 76 0.15 33.51 5.10
N GLU A 77 -0.03 32.19 5.29
CA GLU A 77 0.36 31.20 4.27
C GLU A 77 -0.41 31.41 2.95
N ALA A 78 -1.67 31.82 3.01
CA ALA A 78 -2.48 32.12 1.84
C ALA A 78 -1.88 33.26 0.99
N TYR A 79 -1.33 34.29 1.63
CA TYR A 79 -0.60 35.37 0.94
C TYR A 79 0.67 34.83 0.28
N TRP A 80 1.42 33.99 1.00
CA TRP A 80 2.63 33.40 0.46
C TRP A 80 2.36 32.49 -0.74
N ARG A 81 1.29 31.67 -0.69
CA ARG A 81 0.83 30.84 -1.81
C ARG A 81 0.47 31.69 -3.03
N ALA A 82 -0.32 32.74 -2.83
CA ALA A 82 -0.73 33.63 -3.91
C ALA A 82 0.46 34.32 -4.57
N MET A 83 1.45 34.78 -3.79
CA MET A 83 2.64 35.46 -4.31
C MET A 83 3.59 34.53 -5.08
N ASN A 84 3.58 33.23 -4.79
CA ASN A 84 4.39 32.22 -5.48
C ASN A 84 3.59 31.46 -6.55
N ASP A 85 2.57 32.10 -7.13
CA ASP A 85 1.79 31.58 -8.27
C ASP A 85 1.12 30.20 -8.04
N TYR A 86 0.62 29.96 -6.83
CA TYR A 86 -0.15 28.74 -6.54
C TYR A 86 -1.44 28.64 -7.37
N GLN A 87 -1.96 29.75 -7.91
CA GLN A 87 -3.14 29.73 -8.78
C GLN A 87 -2.89 28.94 -10.07
N THR A 88 -1.73 29.11 -10.70
CA THR A 88 -1.35 28.33 -11.88
C THR A 88 -1.24 26.86 -11.53
N PHE A 89 -0.64 26.53 -10.38
CA PHE A 89 -0.55 25.14 -9.90
C PHE A 89 -1.95 24.50 -9.71
N LYS A 90 -2.89 25.21 -9.08
CA LYS A 90 -4.29 24.75 -8.97
C LYS A 90 -4.93 24.52 -10.34
N GLY A 91 -4.67 25.40 -11.31
CA GLY A 91 -5.21 25.28 -12.66
C GLY A 91 -4.63 24.10 -13.43
N LEU A 92 -3.32 23.85 -13.32
CA LEU A 92 -2.64 22.74 -13.99
C LEU A 92 -3.09 21.37 -13.47
N TYR A 93 -3.37 21.27 -12.17
CA TYR A 93 -3.77 20.03 -11.51
C TYR A 93 -5.24 20.00 -11.09
N ALA A 94 -6.09 20.80 -11.75
CA ALA A 94 -7.53 20.82 -11.48
C ALA A 94 -8.19 19.47 -11.79
N ASP A 95 -7.77 18.82 -12.88
CA ASP A 95 -8.27 17.51 -13.30
C ASP A 95 -7.37 16.36 -12.79
N ARG A 96 -6.55 16.60 -11.75
CA ARG A 96 -5.70 15.56 -11.17
C ARG A 96 -6.56 14.45 -10.58
N ARG A 97 -6.33 13.23 -11.06
CA ARG A 97 -7.03 12.03 -10.61
C ARG A 97 -6.93 11.87 -9.10
N SER A 98 -8.02 11.46 -8.47
CA SER A 98 -8.02 11.24 -7.02
C SER A 98 -7.44 9.86 -6.67
N ILE A 99 -6.42 9.85 -5.81
CA ILE A 99 -5.81 8.64 -5.27
C ILE A 99 -5.87 8.67 -3.74
N VAL A 100 -6.29 7.56 -3.16
CA VAL A 100 -6.20 7.29 -1.73
C VAL A 100 -4.90 6.54 -1.45
N TYR A 101 -4.10 7.08 -0.54
CA TYR A 101 -2.89 6.43 -0.04
C TYR A 101 -3.14 5.80 1.33
N ALA A 102 -2.69 4.55 1.47
CA ALA A 102 -2.82 3.79 2.70
C ALA A 102 -1.52 3.05 3.02
N GLY A 103 -1.00 3.23 4.23
CA GLY A 103 0.07 2.38 4.77
C GLY A 103 -0.49 1.04 5.22
N SER A 104 0.10 -0.07 4.75
CA SER A 104 -0.28 -1.40 5.20
C SER A 104 0.78 -2.03 6.10
N ASN A 105 0.31 -2.98 6.91
CA ASN A 105 1.16 -3.80 7.76
C ASN A 105 2.15 -4.68 6.96
N SER A 106 1.88 -4.89 5.67
CA SER A 106 2.83 -5.55 4.75
C SER A 106 4.10 -4.75 4.49
N GLY A 107 4.24 -3.54 5.07
CA GLY A 107 5.42 -2.71 4.89
C GLY A 107 5.41 -1.94 3.58
N MET A 108 4.23 -1.72 3.01
CA MET A 108 4.05 -1.04 1.74
C MET A 108 3.08 0.14 1.91
N LEU A 109 3.31 1.17 1.11
CA LEU A 109 2.29 2.16 0.82
C LEU A 109 1.50 1.69 -0.41
N HIS A 110 0.18 1.65 -0.30
CA HIS A 110 -0.73 1.35 -1.40
C HIS A 110 -1.36 2.64 -1.91
N ALA A 111 -1.42 2.78 -3.23
CA ALA A 111 -2.11 3.86 -3.93
C ALA A 111 -3.34 3.29 -4.64
N ILE A 112 -4.53 3.74 -4.27
CA ILE A 112 -5.81 3.20 -4.74
C ILE A 112 -6.57 4.33 -5.43
N TYR A 113 -7.08 4.11 -6.63
CA TYR A 113 -7.91 5.12 -7.30
C TYR A 113 -9.19 5.36 -6.50
N ALA A 114 -9.50 6.62 -6.23
CA ALA A 114 -10.70 7.01 -5.48
C ALA A 114 -11.91 7.23 -6.40
N ASP A 115 -11.66 7.46 -7.68
CA ASP A 115 -12.65 7.92 -8.66
C ASP A 115 -12.61 7.13 -9.98
N GLY A 116 -13.62 7.41 -10.81
CA GLY A 116 -13.77 6.81 -12.14
C GLY A 116 -14.23 5.35 -12.12
N GLU A 117 -14.18 4.72 -13.29
CA GLU A 117 -14.57 3.30 -13.47
C GLU A 117 -13.59 2.34 -12.79
N GLU A 118 -12.36 2.79 -12.52
CA GLU A 118 -11.34 2.02 -11.82
C GLU A 118 -11.28 2.35 -10.32
N GLY A 119 -12.27 3.06 -9.77
CA GLY A 119 -12.36 3.35 -8.35
C GLY A 119 -12.28 2.08 -7.50
N GLY A 120 -11.42 2.09 -6.49
CA GLY A 120 -11.13 0.95 -5.63
C GLY A 120 -10.08 -0.03 -6.17
N THR A 121 -9.53 0.21 -7.37
CA THR A 121 -8.40 -0.57 -7.89
C THR A 121 -7.06 0.03 -7.46
N GLU A 122 -6.07 -0.84 -7.27
CA GLU A 122 -4.71 -0.44 -6.90
C GLU A 122 -3.97 0.11 -8.13
N ALA A 123 -3.53 1.36 -8.05
CA ALA A 123 -2.76 2.03 -9.09
C ALA A 123 -1.28 1.60 -9.03
N TRP A 124 -0.69 1.67 -7.85
CA TRP A 124 0.69 1.29 -7.59
C TRP A 124 0.93 1.06 -6.10
N ALA A 125 2.06 0.40 -5.79
CA ALA A 125 2.54 0.23 -4.43
C ALA A 125 4.00 0.65 -4.31
N PHE A 126 4.37 1.20 -3.17
CA PHE A 126 5.73 1.58 -2.86
C PHE A 126 6.26 0.79 -1.66
N ILE A 127 7.41 0.16 -1.86
CA ILE A 127 8.16 -0.53 -0.81
C ILE A 127 9.35 0.36 -0.41
N PRO A 128 9.37 0.92 0.81
CA PRO A 128 10.51 1.68 1.28
C PRO A 128 11.81 0.87 1.19
N PRO A 129 12.90 1.43 0.62
CA PRO A 129 14.18 0.71 0.46
C PRO A 129 14.71 0.07 1.74
N PRO A 130 14.60 0.68 2.94
CA PRO A 130 15.05 0.04 4.18
C PRO A 130 14.29 -1.24 4.55
N LEU A 131 13.05 -1.39 4.08
CA LEU A 131 12.21 -2.56 4.36
C LEU A 131 12.48 -3.73 3.42
N ILE A 132 13.17 -3.51 2.29
CA ILE A 132 13.51 -4.57 1.32
C ILE A 132 14.27 -5.72 2.00
N GLY A 133 15.19 -5.41 2.92
CA GLY A 133 15.95 -6.42 3.67
C GLY A 133 15.12 -7.19 4.72
N MET A 134 13.92 -6.70 5.06
CA MET A 134 13.01 -7.35 6.00
C MET A 134 11.92 -8.18 5.30
N LEU A 135 11.75 -8.03 3.98
CA LEU A 135 10.78 -8.77 3.19
C LEU A 135 10.81 -10.30 3.40
N PRO A 136 11.97 -10.97 3.55
CA PRO A 136 12.00 -12.42 3.80
C PRO A 136 11.27 -12.83 5.10
N LYS A 137 11.13 -11.93 6.08
CA LYS A 137 10.43 -12.19 7.36
C LYS A 137 8.90 -12.20 7.22
N ILE A 138 8.37 -11.68 6.10
CA ILE A 138 6.93 -11.75 5.78
C ILE A 138 6.51 -13.19 5.52
N ILE A 139 7.42 -13.99 4.95
CA ILE A 139 7.18 -15.38 4.60
C ILE A 139 7.21 -16.21 5.88
N ASN A 140 6.12 -16.93 6.13
CA ASN A 140 6.04 -17.83 7.28
C ASN A 140 5.51 -19.18 6.83
N THR A 141 6.40 -20.16 6.80
CA THR A 141 6.07 -21.54 6.47
C THR A 141 5.07 -22.16 7.44
N ASN A 142 4.97 -21.63 8.67
CA ASN A 142 3.96 -22.09 9.62
C ASN A 142 2.53 -21.65 9.25
N LEU A 143 2.36 -20.66 8.36
CA LEU A 143 1.06 -20.14 7.91
C LEU A 143 0.59 -20.79 6.60
N GLU A 144 1.41 -21.63 5.95
CA GLU A 144 1.02 -22.44 4.78
C GLU A 144 -0.21 -23.30 5.12
N GLY A 145 -1.34 -23.03 4.45
CA GLY A 145 -2.59 -23.77 4.62
C GLY A 145 -3.31 -23.64 5.98
N LYS A 146 -2.79 -22.90 6.96
CA LYS A 146 -3.33 -22.93 8.35
C LYS A 146 -4.27 -21.79 8.72
N THR A 147 -4.08 -20.59 8.18
CA THR A 147 -4.85 -19.38 8.58
C THR A 147 -6.34 -19.45 8.23
N SER A 148 -6.69 -19.92 7.03
CA SER A 148 -8.10 -20.08 6.62
C SER A 148 -8.82 -21.10 7.49
N THR A 149 -8.16 -22.19 7.90
CA THR A 149 -8.79 -23.22 8.74
C THR A 149 -9.14 -22.72 10.14
N LEU A 150 -8.37 -21.77 10.69
CA LEU A 150 -8.68 -21.13 11.97
C LEU A 150 -9.82 -20.12 11.81
N ALA A 151 -9.75 -19.23 10.81
CA ALA A 151 -10.79 -18.25 10.54
C ALA A 151 -12.13 -18.90 10.17
N GLN A 152 -12.11 -20.01 9.42
CA GLN A 152 -13.30 -20.80 9.12
C GLN A 152 -13.87 -21.49 10.36
N LYS A 153 -13.01 -22.01 11.25
CA LYS A 153 -13.46 -22.57 12.52
C LYS A 153 -14.09 -21.50 13.42
N GLU A 154 -13.49 -20.33 13.51
CA GLU A 154 -14.06 -19.20 14.27
C GLU A 154 -15.39 -18.75 13.69
N TRP A 155 -15.46 -18.50 12.37
CA TRP A 155 -16.72 -18.16 11.70
C TRP A 155 -17.79 -19.24 11.89
N ALA A 156 -17.43 -20.52 11.82
CA ALA A 156 -18.35 -21.63 12.02
C ALA A 156 -18.80 -21.78 13.49
N ASN A 157 -17.95 -21.44 14.45
CA ASN A 157 -18.26 -21.54 15.88
C ASN A 157 -19.15 -20.39 16.37
N ASP A 158 -19.16 -19.26 15.67
CA ASP A 158 -19.85 -18.04 16.11
C ASP A 158 -21.30 -17.96 15.57
N ASN A 159 -22.08 -19.03 15.77
CA ASN A 159 -23.49 -19.10 15.37
C ASN A 159 -24.39 -18.53 16.47
N VAL A 160 -25.33 -17.66 16.10
CA VAL A 160 -26.41 -17.21 16.99
C VAL A 160 -27.71 -17.95 16.66
N GLU A 161 -28.39 -18.47 17.68
CA GLU A 161 -29.63 -19.21 17.48
C GLU A 161 -30.73 -18.32 16.87
N GLY A 162 -31.26 -18.73 15.72
CA GLY A 162 -32.28 -17.99 14.96
C GLY A 162 -31.73 -16.96 13.96
N GLU A 163 -30.41 -16.78 13.89
CA GLU A 163 -29.76 -15.89 12.91
C GLU A 163 -29.75 -16.54 11.51
N SER A 164 -30.25 -15.81 10.51
CA SER A 164 -30.13 -16.21 9.11
C SER A 164 -28.70 -16.01 8.59
N LEU A 165 -28.35 -16.68 7.48
CA LEU A 165 -27.02 -16.54 6.88
C LEU A 165 -26.71 -15.09 6.48
N ASP A 166 -27.70 -14.36 5.98
CA ASP A 166 -27.54 -12.96 5.58
C ASP A 166 -27.29 -12.05 6.78
N GLU A 167 -28.00 -12.27 7.90
CA GLU A 167 -27.77 -11.54 9.16
C GLU A 167 -26.37 -11.84 9.72
N LYS A 168 -25.94 -13.10 9.64
CA LYS A 168 -24.59 -13.50 10.04
C LYS A 168 -23.51 -12.85 9.17
N ILE A 169 -23.72 -12.76 7.87
CA ILE A 169 -22.80 -12.08 6.94
C ILE A 169 -22.74 -10.58 7.22
N VAL A 170 -23.85 -9.95 7.61
CA VAL A 170 -23.85 -8.54 8.03
C VAL A 170 -23.08 -8.34 9.34
N ARG A 171 -23.19 -9.29 10.28
CA ARG A 171 -22.50 -9.21 11.59
C ARG A 171 -21.00 -9.52 11.52
N LEU A 172 -20.63 -10.58 10.81
CA LEU A 172 -19.27 -11.14 10.80
C LEU A 172 -18.51 -10.89 9.50
N GLY A 173 -19.19 -10.43 8.45
CA GLY A 173 -18.66 -10.41 7.09
C GLY A 173 -18.87 -11.74 6.34
N PRO A 174 -18.50 -11.76 5.05
CA PRO A 174 -18.64 -12.94 4.20
C PRO A 174 -17.85 -14.14 4.72
N GLN A 175 -18.34 -15.35 4.44
CA GLN A 175 -17.69 -16.59 4.87
C GLN A 175 -16.25 -16.68 4.32
N PRO A 176 -15.24 -16.94 5.18
CA PRO A 176 -13.86 -17.10 4.72
C PRO A 176 -13.71 -18.31 3.77
N ALA A 177 -12.97 -18.13 2.68
CA ALA A 177 -12.69 -19.18 1.70
C ALA A 177 -11.89 -20.35 2.33
N ALA A 178 -12.12 -21.58 1.85
CA ALA A 178 -11.47 -22.80 2.36
C ALA A 178 -10.03 -22.98 1.90
N VAL A 179 -9.57 -22.14 0.98
CA VAL A 179 -8.20 -22.20 0.46
C VAL A 179 -7.31 -21.37 1.38
N GLY A 180 -6.30 -22.02 1.95
CA GLY A 180 -5.40 -21.40 2.92
C GLY A 180 -4.35 -20.49 2.31
N GLY A 181 -3.86 -19.57 3.14
CA GLY A 181 -2.78 -18.65 2.83
C GLY A 181 -2.70 -17.52 3.85
N GLY A 182 -1.49 -17.18 4.28
CA GLY A 182 -1.28 -16.14 5.27
C GLY A 182 0.16 -15.66 5.29
N THR A 183 0.34 -14.37 5.54
CA THR A 183 1.64 -13.71 5.66
C THR A 183 1.86 -13.20 7.07
N ASN A 184 3.11 -13.16 7.53
CA ASN A 184 3.43 -12.39 8.71
C ASN A 184 3.31 -10.89 8.42
N ALA A 185 2.58 -10.20 9.28
CA ALA A 185 2.67 -8.76 9.45
C ALA A 185 4.13 -8.35 9.77
N ILE A 186 4.74 -7.49 8.95
CA ILE A 186 6.08 -6.93 9.24
C ILE A 186 6.03 -5.51 9.79
N PHE A 187 4.83 -4.94 9.94
CA PHE A 187 4.55 -3.64 10.53
C PHE A 187 5.37 -2.48 9.92
N GLY A 188 5.82 -2.65 8.68
CA GLY A 188 6.85 -1.78 8.08
C GLY A 188 6.38 -0.35 7.79
N VAL A 189 5.12 -0.18 7.39
CA VAL A 189 4.50 1.10 7.03
C VAL A 189 3.15 1.18 7.76
N ASP A 190 3.24 1.33 9.07
CA ASP A 190 2.06 1.41 9.96
C ASP A 190 1.77 2.84 10.43
N GLY A 191 2.48 3.83 9.85
CA GLY A 191 2.27 5.24 10.10
C GLY A 191 1.19 5.84 9.19
N SER A 192 0.57 6.92 9.65
CA SER A 192 -0.36 7.69 8.82
C SER A 192 0.42 8.58 7.85
N PRO A 193 0.24 8.44 6.53
CA PRO A 193 0.87 9.33 5.57
C PRO A 193 0.34 10.75 5.71
N VAL A 194 1.18 11.73 5.38
CA VAL A 194 0.82 13.16 5.42
C VAL A 194 1.18 13.78 4.07
N VAL A 195 0.27 14.58 3.53
CA VAL A 195 0.45 15.26 2.24
C VAL A 195 0.55 16.76 2.42
N HIS A 196 1.49 17.39 1.71
CA HIS A 196 1.65 18.85 1.67
C HIS A 196 2.02 19.33 0.29
N ASP A 197 1.41 20.45 -0.12
CA ASP A 197 1.92 21.22 -1.25
C ASP A 197 3.06 22.11 -0.78
N VAL A 198 4.23 21.95 -1.40
CA VAL A 198 5.46 22.65 -1.05
C VAL A 198 6.06 23.31 -2.28
N TYR A 199 6.67 24.47 -2.08
CA TYR A 199 7.31 25.22 -3.15
C TYR A 199 8.84 25.06 -3.07
N ILE A 200 9.34 24.11 -3.86
CA ILE A 200 10.72 23.63 -3.84
C ILE A 200 11.24 23.39 -5.26
N LYS A 201 12.53 23.11 -5.40
CA LYS A 201 13.05 22.55 -6.66
C LYS A 201 12.83 21.05 -6.61
N GLY A 202 12.00 20.54 -7.51
CA GLY A 202 11.66 19.12 -7.59
C GLY A 202 12.20 18.49 -8.88
N LEU A 203 11.54 17.40 -9.25
CA LEU A 203 11.67 16.80 -10.58
C LEU A 203 10.50 17.30 -11.43
N ASP A 204 10.78 17.59 -12.71
CA ASP A 204 9.73 17.86 -13.68
C ASP A 204 8.96 16.57 -14.03
N ILE A 205 7.90 16.69 -14.85
CA ILE A 205 7.10 15.55 -15.33
C ILE A 205 7.92 14.49 -16.08
N ASN A 206 9.10 14.85 -16.59
CA ASN A 206 9.99 13.96 -17.32
C ASN A 206 11.09 13.37 -16.41
N GLY A 207 11.09 13.69 -15.11
CA GLY A 207 12.09 13.24 -14.15
C GLY A 207 13.41 14.02 -14.19
N ASN A 208 13.46 15.20 -14.83
CA ASN A 208 14.65 16.05 -14.82
C ASN A 208 14.62 17.02 -13.64
N TRP A 209 15.80 17.39 -13.15
CA TRP A 209 15.92 18.40 -12.09
C TRP A 209 15.49 19.79 -12.58
N GLU A 210 14.61 20.42 -11.82
CA GLU A 210 14.16 21.77 -12.12
C GLU A 210 15.23 22.82 -11.77
N THR A 211 15.36 23.84 -12.62
CA THR A 211 16.26 24.97 -12.39
C THR A 211 15.65 26.01 -11.44
N GLU A 212 14.32 26.14 -11.46
CA GLU A 212 13.52 27.04 -10.64
C GLU A 212 12.64 26.27 -9.66
N LYS A 213 11.99 26.99 -8.74
CA LYS A 213 11.08 26.36 -7.77
C LYS A 213 9.68 26.30 -8.37
N HIS A 214 9.04 25.16 -8.23
CA HIS A 214 7.62 24.99 -8.53
C HIS A 214 6.89 24.39 -7.34
N TRP A 215 5.57 24.40 -7.43
CA TRP A 215 4.72 23.73 -6.47
C TRP A 215 4.69 22.25 -6.75
N HIS A 216 4.89 21.47 -5.69
CA HIS A 216 4.87 20.01 -5.71
C HIS A 216 4.00 19.50 -4.57
N THR A 217 3.22 18.45 -4.83
CA THR A 217 2.47 17.73 -3.80
C THR A 217 3.33 16.58 -3.28
N ILE A 218 3.80 16.70 -2.04
CA ILE A 218 4.72 15.76 -1.41
C ILE A 218 4.01 14.92 -0.37
N LEU A 219 4.19 13.60 -0.46
CA LEU A 219 3.67 12.59 0.46
C LEU A 219 4.78 12.10 1.39
N PHE A 220 4.59 12.31 2.68
CA PHE A 220 5.45 11.80 3.74
C PHE A 220 4.87 10.49 4.27
N VAL A 221 5.68 9.44 4.25
CA VAL A 221 5.29 8.08 4.65
C VAL A 221 6.13 7.65 5.85
N PRO A 222 5.64 7.84 7.08
CA PRO A 222 6.35 7.37 8.27
C PRO A 222 6.27 5.85 8.38
N TYR A 223 7.37 5.22 8.77
CA TYR A 223 7.42 3.75 8.93
C TYR A 223 6.71 3.26 10.20
N GLY A 224 6.42 4.16 11.15
CA GLY A 224 5.71 3.82 12.38
C GLY A 224 6.45 2.74 13.18
N ARG A 225 5.80 1.59 13.37
CA ARG A 225 6.37 0.43 14.07
C ARG A 225 7.46 -0.30 13.28
N GLY A 226 7.59 -0.02 11.98
CA GLY A 226 8.59 -0.61 11.09
C GLY A 226 10.01 -0.11 11.32
N GLY A 227 10.16 1.01 12.03
CA GLY A 227 11.47 1.56 12.40
C GLY A 227 11.48 3.08 12.46
N ALA A 228 12.61 3.64 12.88
CA ALA A 228 12.83 5.08 12.88
C ALA A 228 13.13 5.57 11.45
N GLY A 229 12.16 6.23 10.82
CA GLY A 229 12.35 6.84 9.50
C GLY A 229 11.05 7.17 8.80
N PHE A 230 11.19 7.84 7.66
CA PHE A 230 10.12 8.11 6.72
C PHE A 230 10.66 8.07 5.30
N SER A 231 9.78 7.77 4.34
CA SER A 231 10.01 8.02 2.92
C SER A 231 9.26 9.27 2.50
N VAL A 232 9.78 9.95 1.48
CA VAL A 232 9.16 11.12 0.88
C VAL A 232 8.97 10.82 -0.60
N LEU A 233 7.72 10.94 -1.07
CA LEU A 233 7.35 10.71 -2.45
C LEU A 233 6.81 12.01 -3.04
N ASP A 234 7.25 12.31 -4.25
CA ASP A 234 6.63 13.34 -5.07
C ASP A 234 5.45 12.71 -5.80
N VAL A 235 4.24 13.12 -5.41
CA VAL A 235 2.96 12.63 -5.97
C VAL A 235 2.24 13.75 -6.72
N THR A 236 3.00 14.70 -7.25
CA THR A 236 2.45 15.81 -8.03
C THR A 236 1.80 15.32 -9.32
N ASN A 237 2.49 14.39 -10.01
CA ASN A 237 2.03 13.74 -11.24
C ASN A 237 1.63 12.29 -10.90
N GLN A 238 0.35 11.97 -11.03
CA GLN A 238 -0.24 10.68 -10.67
C GLN A 238 -0.88 9.99 -11.86
#